data_AF-A0A7G8E6L6-F1
#
_entry.id   AF-A0A7G8E6L6-F1
#
_cell.length_a   1.000
_cell.length_b   1.000
_cell.length_c   1.000
_cell.angle_alpha   90.00
_cell.angle_beta   90.00
_cell.angle_gamma   90.00
#
_symmetry.space_group_name_H-M   'P 1'
#
loop_
_entity.id
_entity.type
_entity.pdbx_description
1 polymer ?
#
loop_
_entity_poly.entity_id
_entity_poly.type
_entity_poly.pdbx_seq_one_letter_code
_entity_poly.pdbx_strand_id
1 'polypeptide(L)'
;MRRYSEAVKADVRRRMSPPQRQSVAQIPAELGIHVVTLYNWRKSWRLQGEVVPASEKDPEGWGATDKFTVVLETAGLNATELSAYCRERGLYPEQVERWRQASQDANEKPVLTLKEQKELERLRAQDQKEIKRLKQELRRKEKALAEAAALLIASKKIQAFWGEDGVD
;
A
#
# COMPACT_ATOMS: atom_id res chain seq x y z
N MET A 1 30.80 29.43 12.65
CA MET A 1 30.12 28.41 11.82
C MET A 1 31.06 28.04 10.68
N ARG A 2 31.45 26.77 10.53
CA ARG A 2 32.35 26.34 9.43
C ARG A 2 31.64 26.64 8.10
N ARG A 3 32.21 27.51 7.26
CA ARG A 3 31.66 27.79 5.93
C ARG A 3 32.20 26.73 4.97
N TYR A 4 31.30 25.89 4.45
CA TYR A 4 31.62 24.93 3.40
C TYR A 4 31.51 25.60 2.05
N SER A 5 32.43 25.28 1.13
CA SER A 5 32.39 25.80 -0.24
C SER A 5 31.19 25.26 -1.01
N GLU A 6 30.77 25.98 -2.05
CA GLU A 6 29.69 25.52 -2.93
C GLU A 6 30.06 24.21 -3.65
N ALA A 7 31.35 24.00 -3.95
CA ALA A 7 31.84 22.73 -4.50
C ALA A 7 31.56 21.54 -3.55
N VAL A 8 31.76 21.71 -2.24
CA VAL A 8 31.47 20.67 -1.24
C VAL A 8 29.96 20.43 -1.13
N LYS A 9 29.14 21.48 -1.13
CA LYS A 9 27.68 21.33 -1.12
C LYS A 9 27.16 20.60 -2.35
N ALA A 10 27.70 20.91 -3.53
CA ALA A 10 27.33 20.26 -4.78
C ALA A 10 27.76 18.78 -4.82
N ASP A 11 28.95 18.45 -4.31
CA ASP A 11 29.42 17.07 -4.21
C ASP A 11 28.55 16.23 -3.25
N VAL A 12 28.28 16.77 -2.05
CA VAL A 12 27.38 16.15 -1.08
C VAL A 12 25.98 15.95 -1.66
N ARG A 13 25.48 16.95 -2.41
CA ARG A 13 24.19 16.84 -3.09
C ARG A 13 24.19 15.70 -4.10
N ARG A 14 25.19 15.63 -4.98
CA ARG A 14 25.34 14.55 -5.97
C ARG A 14 25.34 13.16 -5.31
N ARG A 15 26.00 13.01 -4.16
CA ARG A 15 26.05 11.76 -3.40
C ARG A 15 24.74 11.41 -2.68
N MET A 16 23.98 12.40 -2.22
CA MET A 16 22.69 12.17 -1.53
C MET A 16 21.52 11.96 -2.49
N SER A 17 21.72 12.35 -3.75
CA SER A 17 20.83 12.11 -4.86
C SER A 17 21.18 10.79 -5.56
N PRO A 18 20.19 10.13 -6.19
CA PRO A 18 20.46 9.06 -7.16
C PRO A 18 21.38 9.51 -8.33
N PRO A 19 22.02 8.60 -9.10
CA PRO A 19 21.84 7.13 -9.13
C PRO A 19 22.72 6.38 -8.12
N GLN A 20 23.86 6.95 -7.72
CA GLN A 20 24.76 6.38 -6.71
C GLN A 20 24.49 7.02 -5.34
N ARG A 21 23.27 6.82 -4.86
CA ARG A 21 22.81 7.38 -3.59
C ARG A 21 23.59 6.77 -2.41
N GLN A 22 24.32 7.62 -1.69
CA GLN A 22 24.99 7.29 -0.44
C GLN A 22 24.12 7.65 0.78
N SER A 23 24.25 6.85 1.84
CA SER A 23 23.61 7.11 3.13
C SER A 23 24.16 8.39 3.76
N VAL A 24 23.29 9.15 4.46
CA VAL A 24 23.74 10.32 5.26
C VAL A 24 24.65 9.89 6.40
N ALA A 25 24.60 8.62 6.82
CA ALA A 25 25.50 8.10 7.83
C ALA A 25 26.92 7.82 7.28
N GLN A 26 27.07 7.62 5.96
CA GLN A 26 28.36 7.31 5.34
C GLN A 26 29.15 8.58 4.95
N ILE A 27 28.46 9.62 4.46
CA ILE A 27 29.09 10.88 4.01
C ILE A 27 29.93 11.59 5.10
N PRO A 28 29.51 11.62 6.39
CA PRO A 28 30.31 12.21 7.47
C PRO A 28 31.69 11.57 7.64
N ALA A 29 31.81 10.26 7.44
CA ALA A 29 33.05 9.53 7.63
C ALA A 29 34.11 9.94 6.60
N GLU A 30 33.70 10.29 5.39
CA GLU A 30 34.61 10.67 4.29
C GLU A 30 34.94 12.16 4.30
N LEU A 31 33.96 13.02 4.54
CA LEU A 31 34.11 14.48 4.39
C LEU A 31 34.31 15.23 5.72
N GLY A 32 34.19 14.54 6.85
CA GLY A 32 34.27 15.16 8.19
C GLY A 32 33.17 16.19 8.44
N ILE A 33 32.03 16.06 7.75
CA ILE A 33 30.87 16.95 7.88
C ILE A 33 29.91 16.35 8.90
N HIS A 34 29.48 17.17 9.87
CA HIS A 34 28.55 16.71 10.89
C HIS A 34 27.20 16.32 10.28
N VAL A 35 26.62 15.19 10.73
CA VAL A 35 25.40 14.62 10.15
C VAL A 35 24.23 15.62 10.15
N VAL A 36 24.11 16.44 11.19
CA VAL A 36 23.07 17.48 11.33
C VAL A 36 23.17 18.53 10.22
N THR A 37 24.38 18.88 9.78
CA THR A 37 24.58 19.81 8.66
C THR A 37 24.05 19.23 7.35
N LEU A 38 24.30 17.94 7.11
CA LEU A 38 23.81 17.23 5.93
C LEU A 38 22.27 17.17 5.91
N TYR A 39 21.64 16.89 7.06
CA TYR A 39 20.18 16.93 7.18
C TYR A 39 19.60 18.32 6.91
N ASN A 40 20.23 19.38 7.41
CA ASN A 40 19.81 20.76 7.16
C ASN A 40 19.93 21.14 5.69
N TRP A 41 21.01 20.74 5.01
CA TRP A 41 21.17 20.97 3.57
C TRP A 41 20.13 20.21 2.76
N ARG A 42 19.92 18.92 3.06
CA ARG A 42 18.84 18.13 2.44
C ARG A 42 17.48 18.82 2.59
N LYS A 43 17.16 19.32 3.79
CA LYS A 43 15.91 20.04 4.04
C LYS A 43 15.82 21.31 3.18
N SER A 44 16.91 22.07 3.07
CA SER A 44 16.97 23.27 2.22
C SER A 44 16.77 22.96 0.74
N TRP A 45 17.41 21.91 0.22
CA TRP A 45 17.27 21.52 -1.20
C TRP A 45 15.85 21.04 -1.51
N ARG A 46 15.22 20.31 -0.59
CA ARG A 46 13.81 19.91 -0.73
C ARG A 46 12.84 21.09 -0.74
N LEU A 47 13.10 22.11 0.08
CA LEU A 47 12.31 23.35 0.05
C LEU A 47 12.45 24.11 -1.28
N GLN A 48 13.56 23.91 -1.99
CA GLN A 48 13.81 24.47 -3.33
C GLN A 48 13.22 23.61 -4.45
N GLY A 49 12.49 22.54 -4.12
CA GLY A 49 11.87 21.64 -5.09
C GLY A 49 12.80 20.55 -5.63
N GLU A 50 14.02 20.42 -5.12
CA GLU A 50 14.95 19.39 -5.60
C GLU A 50 14.66 18.02 -4.98
N VAL A 51 14.70 16.98 -5.82
CA VAL A 51 14.54 15.58 -5.42
C VAL A 51 15.79 15.08 -4.72
N VAL A 52 15.88 15.37 -3.42
CA VAL A 52 16.82 14.74 -2.49
C VAL A 52 16.01 13.92 -1.49
N PRO A 53 15.70 12.65 -1.80
CA PRO A 53 14.67 11.93 -1.06
C PRO A 53 15.02 11.82 0.42
N ALA A 54 14.01 12.00 1.28
CA ALA A 54 14.19 12.18 2.72
C ALA A 54 14.80 10.97 3.44
N SER A 55 14.59 9.78 2.88
CA SER A 55 14.81 8.49 3.50
C SER A 55 15.67 7.59 2.62
N GLU A 56 16.41 6.68 3.24
CA GLU A 56 17.12 5.56 2.59
C GLU A 56 16.16 4.45 2.12
N LYS A 57 14.88 4.55 2.49
CA LYS A 57 13.84 3.60 2.08
C LYS A 57 13.69 3.57 0.55
N ASP A 58 13.29 2.39 0.06
CA ASP A 58 12.86 2.18 -1.31
C ASP A 58 11.89 3.28 -1.77
N PRO A 59 11.82 3.57 -3.08
CA PRO A 59 10.89 4.54 -3.66
C PRO A 59 9.44 4.39 -3.16
N GLU A 60 9.03 3.17 -2.81
CA GLU A 60 7.71 2.90 -2.23
C GLU A 60 7.49 3.53 -0.86
N GLY A 61 8.53 3.61 -0.04
CA GLY A 61 8.53 4.22 1.29
C GLY A 61 8.69 5.74 1.30
N TRP A 62 8.71 6.40 0.13
CA TRP A 62 8.78 7.85 0.03
C TRP A 62 7.47 8.50 0.47
N GLY A 63 7.59 9.70 1.03
CA GLY A 63 6.42 10.49 1.43
C GLY A 63 5.63 10.99 0.22
N ALA A 64 4.36 11.33 0.44
CA ALA A 64 3.46 11.81 -0.62
C ALA A 64 4.03 13.02 -1.38
N THR A 65 4.67 13.95 -0.68
CA THR A 65 5.33 15.13 -1.29
C THR A 65 6.42 14.75 -2.27
N ASP A 66 7.32 13.81 -1.90
CA ASP A 66 8.43 13.41 -2.76
C ASP A 66 7.93 12.67 -4.01
N LYS A 67 6.92 11.80 -3.85
CA LYS A 67 6.25 11.12 -4.97
C LYS A 67 5.58 12.12 -5.91
N PHE A 68 4.91 13.14 -5.35
CA PHE A 68 4.26 14.19 -6.14
C PHE A 68 5.27 15.07 -6.89
N THR A 69 6.41 15.42 -6.29
CA THR A 69 7.47 16.16 -6.99
C THR A 69 7.98 15.41 -8.22
N VAL A 70 8.18 14.09 -8.11
CA VAL A 70 8.55 13.25 -9.26
C VAL A 70 7.49 13.28 -10.35
N VAL A 71 6.21 13.14 -10.00
CA VAL A 71 5.10 13.23 -10.97
C VAL A 71 5.09 14.59 -11.67
N LEU A 72 5.36 15.68 -10.96
CA LEU A 72 5.41 17.02 -11.51
C LEU A 72 6.60 17.20 -12.47
N GLU A 73 7.80 16.78 -12.09
CA GLU A 73 9.01 16.86 -12.93
C GLU A 73 8.89 16.01 -14.20
N THR A 74 8.20 14.86 -14.11
CA THR A 74 8.03 13.93 -15.23
C THR A 74 6.80 14.20 -16.09
N ALA A 75 6.00 15.22 -15.76
CA ALA A 75 4.73 15.48 -16.45
C ALA A 75 4.90 15.75 -17.95
N GLY A 76 5.99 16.44 -18.33
CA GLY A 76 6.29 16.80 -19.72
C GLY A 76 7.31 15.90 -20.44
N LEU A 77 7.80 14.84 -19.81
CA LEU A 77 8.82 13.97 -20.38
C LEU A 77 8.20 12.93 -21.33
N ASN A 78 8.86 12.67 -22.45
CA ASN A 78 8.53 11.52 -23.31
C ASN A 78 9.05 10.20 -22.71
N ALA A 79 8.70 9.05 -23.31
CA ALA A 79 9.05 7.73 -22.76
C ALA A 79 10.58 7.51 -22.60
N THR A 80 11.37 8.02 -23.54
CA THR A 80 12.85 7.96 -23.51
C THR A 80 13.44 8.84 -22.40
N GLU A 81 12.95 10.06 -22.27
CA GLU A 81 13.36 11.00 -21.22
C GLU A 81 12.94 10.51 -19.83
N LEU A 82 11.72 9.98 -19.70
CA LEU A 82 11.23 9.37 -18.48
C LEU A 82 12.11 8.18 -18.07
N SER A 83 12.49 7.34 -19.03
CA SER A 83 13.38 6.20 -18.77
C SER A 83 14.76 6.66 -18.31
N ALA A 84 15.33 7.70 -18.92
CA ALA A 84 16.60 8.28 -18.49
C ALA A 84 16.50 8.88 -17.08
N TYR A 85 15.46 9.68 -16.83
CA TYR A 85 15.15 10.25 -15.52
C TYR A 85 15.02 9.18 -14.44
N CYS A 86 14.32 8.09 -14.76
CA CYS A 86 14.12 6.95 -13.87
C CYS A 86 15.43 6.22 -13.54
N ARG A 87 16.28 5.96 -14.56
CA ARG A 87 17.60 5.35 -14.36
C ARG A 87 18.52 6.20 -13.49
N GLU A 88 18.54 7.51 -13.74
CA GLU A 88 19.27 8.44 -12.89
C GLU A 88 18.73 8.42 -11.47
N ARG A 89 17.42 8.22 -11.28
CA ARG A 89 16.75 8.32 -9.98
C ARG A 89 16.57 7.02 -9.21
N GLY A 90 16.99 5.89 -9.78
CA GLY A 90 16.72 4.57 -9.20
C GLY A 90 15.21 4.28 -9.12
N LEU A 91 14.46 4.82 -10.07
CA LEU A 91 13.01 4.64 -10.19
C LEU A 91 12.71 3.76 -11.39
N TYR A 92 11.50 3.21 -11.41
CA TYR A 92 10.94 2.53 -12.57
C TYR A 92 9.84 3.40 -13.19
N PRO A 93 9.74 3.50 -14.53
CA PRO A 93 8.67 4.25 -15.19
C PRO A 93 7.27 3.86 -14.70
N GLU A 94 7.05 2.58 -14.40
CA GLU A 94 5.80 2.04 -13.86
C GLU A 94 5.46 2.61 -12.48
N GLN A 95 6.46 2.91 -11.65
CA GLN A 95 6.24 3.55 -10.34
C GLN A 95 5.75 4.98 -10.50
N VAL A 96 6.37 5.73 -11.42
CA VAL A 96 6.00 7.11 -11.72
C VAL A 96 4.57 7.17 -12.27
N GLU A 97 4.24 6.25 -13.17
CA GLU A 97 2.90 6.17 -13.75
C GLU A 97 1.84 5.84 -12.69
N ARG A 98 2.12 4.88 -11.80
CA ARG A 98 1.20 4.57 -10.69
C ARG A 98 1.00 5.77 -9.75
N TRP A 99 2.04 6.57 -9.49
CA TRP A 99 1.89 7.78 -8.68
C TRP A 99 1.13 8.89 -9.42
N ARG A 100 1.27 8.98 -10.75
CA ARG A 100 0.49 9.87 -11.60
C ARG A 100 -0.99 9.53 -11.50
N GLN A 101 -1.34 8.25 -11.68
CA GLN A 101 -2.71 7.75 -11.54
C GLN A 101 -3.27 8.00 -10.15
N ALA A 102 -2.56 7.61 -9.09
CA ALA A 102 -3.00 7.88 -7.73
C ALA A 102 -3.23 9.38 -7.44
N SER A 103 -2.45 10.27 -8.06
CA SER A 103 -2.64 11.72 -7.94
C SER A 103 -3.86 12.23 -8.72
N GLN A 104 -4.21 11.57 -9.82
CA GLN A 104 -5.43 11.87 -10.58
C GLN A 104 -6.66 11.35 -9.83
N ASP A 105 -6.64 10.10 -9.39
CA ASP A 105 -7.72 9.45 -8.66
C ASP A 105 -8.06 10.19 -7.35
N ALA A 106 -7.05 10.73 -6.65
CA ALA A 106 -7.26 11.51 -5.44
C ALA A 106 -7.96 12.86 -5.69
N ASN A 107 -7.81 13.42 -6.89
CA ASN A 107 -8.46 14.68 -7.31
C ASN A 107 -9.74 14.44 -8.10
N GLU A 108 -10.00 13.22 -8.54
CA GLU A 108 -11.28 12.83 -9.08
C GLU A 108 -12.34 13.04 -8.01
N LYS A 109 -13.46 13.68 -8.39
CA LYS A 109 -14.55 13.93 -7.45
C LYS A 109 -14.97 12.57 -6.90
N PRO A 110 -14.97 12.37 -5.57
CA PRO A 110 -15.44 11.13 -5.02
C PRO A 110 -16.88 10.94 -5.53
N VAL A 111 -17.11 9.81 -6.21
CA VAL A 111 -18.41 9.47 -6.85
C VAL A 111 -19.54 9.59 -5.84
N LEU A 112 -19.22 9.39 -4.55
CA LEU A 112 -20.11 9.55 -3.42
C LEU A 112 -19.68 10.74 -2.56
N THR A 113 -20.64 11.58 -2.21
CA THR A 113 -20.47 12.58 -1.15
C THR A 113 -20.09 11.89 0.17
N LEU A 114 -19.47 12.65 1.08
CA LEU A 114 -19.12 12.16 2.43
C LEU A 114 -20.33 11.59 3.20
N LYS A 115 -21.54 12.07 2.93
CA LYS A 115 -22.78 11.55 3.53
C LYS A 115 -23.12 10.18 2.96
N GLU A 116 -23.09 10.04 1.64
CA GLU A 116 -23.38 8.77 0.96
C GLU A 116 -22.33 7.69 1.30
N GLN A 117 -21.06 8.06 1.48
CA GLN A 117 -20.04 7.12 1.94
C GLN A 117 -20.36 6.58 3.34
N LYS A 118 -20.72 7.46 4.29
CA LYS A 118 -21.11 7.05 5.65
C LYS A 118 -22.37 6.18 5.66
N GLU A 119 -23.32 6.46 4.78
CA GLU A 119 -24.53 5.66 4.63
C GLU A 119 -24.21 4.28 4.07
N LEU A 120 -23.35 4.20 3.05
CA LEU A 120 -22.88 2.94 2.48
C LEU A 120 -22.12 2.10 3.52
N GLU A 121 -21.28 2.71 4.35
CA GLU A 121 -20.59 2.01 5.45
C GLU A 121 -21.57 1.45 6.48
N ARG A 122 -22.62 2.20 6.82
CA ARG A 122 -23.68 1.74 7.73
C ARG A 122 -24.45 0.56 7.15
N LEU A 123 -24.84 0.64 5.87
CA LEU A 123 -25.51 -0.45 5.15
C LEU A 123 -24.64 -1.71 5.14
N ARG A 124 -23.36 -1.59 4.76
CA ARG A 124 -22.40 -2.71 4.80
C ARG A 124 -22.28 -3.34 6.18
N ALA A 125 -22.28 -2.53 7.24
CA ALA A 125 -22.21 -3.02 8.61
C ALA A 125 -23.50 -3.76 9.03
N GLN A 126 -24.66 -3.34 8.53
CA GLN A 126 -25.94 -4.03 8.74
C GLN A 126 -25.96 -5.36 7.98
N ASP A 127 -25.61 -5.36 6.70
CA ASP A 127 -25.54 -6.57 5.87
C ASP A 127 -24.60 -7.62 6.49
N GLN A 128 -23.43 -7.20 6.99
CA GLN A 128 -22.51 -8.12 7.65
C GLN A 128 -23.11 -8.78 8.91
N LYS A 129 -23.93 -8.05 9.68
CA LYS A 129 -24.61 -8.61 10.85
C LYS A 129 -25.68 -9.60 10.42
N GLU A 130 -26.45 -9.26 9.39
CA GLU A 130 -27.48 -10.13 8.84
C GLU A 130 -26.90 -11.41 8.25
N ILE A 131 -25.83 -11.31 7.45
CA ILE A 131 -25.10 -12.46 6.91
C ILE A 131 -24.61 -13.37 8.04
N LYS A 132 -24.06 -12.82 9.12
CA LYS A 132 -23.62 -13.61 10.28
C LYS A 132 -24.78 -14.34 10.96
N ARG A 133 -25.91 -13.65 11.16
CA ARG A 133 -27.12 -14.24 11.74
C ARG A 133 -27.66 -15.36 10.87
N LEU A 134 -27.85 -15.11 9.57
CA LEU A 134 -28.36 -16.08 8.60
C LEU A 134 -27.44 -17.31 8.52
N LYS A 135 -26.11 -17.12 8.51
CA LYS A 135 -25.15 -18.24 8.58
C LYS A 135 -25.30 -19.07 9.85
N GLN A 136 -25.58 -18.46 11.00
CA GLN A 136 -25.78 -19.20 12.24
C GLN A 136 -27.10 -19.98 12.23
N GLU A 137 -28.18 -19.37 11.74
CA GLU A 137 -29.47 -20.04 11.59
C GLU A 137 -29.37 -21.23 10.61
N LEU A 138 -28.67 -21.05 9.49
CA LEU A 138 -28.41 -22.11 8.53
C LEU A 138 -27.69 -23.30 9.18
N ARG A 139 -26.59 -23.06 9.92
CA ARG A 139 -25.86 -24.13 10.64
C ARG A 139 -26.74 -24.90 11.63
N ARG A 140 -27.63 -24.19 12.35
CA ARG A 140 -28.55 -24.84 13.30
C ARG A 140 -29.55 -25.74 12.57
N LYS A 141 -30.10 -25.28 11.45
CA LYS A 141 -31.03 -26.05 10.62
C LYS A 141 -30.34 -27.25 9.97
N GLU A 142 -29.13 -27.08 9.43
CA GLU A 142 -28.33 -28.18 8.87
C GLU A 142 -28.00 -29.24 9.91
N LYS A 143 -27.65 -28.83 11.15
CA LYS A 143 -27.40 -29.77 12.25
C LYS A 143 -28.66 -30.58 12.61
N ALA A 144 -29.80 -29.92 12.78
CA ALA A 144 -31.06 -30.61 13.06
C ALA A 144 -31.47 -31.57 11.92
N LEU A 145 -31.25 -31.16 10.67
CA LEU A 145 -31.49 -31.99 9.50
C LEU A 145 -30.54 -33.21 9.45
N ALA A 146 -29.27 -33.03 9.79
CA ALA A 146 -28.31 -34.13 9.89
C ALA A 146 -28.66 -35.11 11.02
N GLU A 147 -29.11 -34.61 12.17
CA GLU A 147 -29.58 -35.45 13.28
C GLU A 147 -30.82 -36.25 12.88
N ALA A 148 -31.80 -35.63 12.22
CA ALA A 148 -32.99 -36.31 11.70
C ALA A 148 -32.63 -37.39 10.66
N ALA A 149 -31.70 -37.09 9.74
CA ALA A 149 -31.20 -38.05 8.77
C ALA A 149 -30.48 -39.22 9.45
N ALA A 150 -29.67 -38.96 10.48
CA ALA A 150 -28.98 -39.99 11.25
C ALA A 150 -29.96 -40.91 11.99
N LEU A 151 -31.01 -40.36 12.62
CA LEU A 151 -32.07 -41.13 13.26
C LEU A 151 -32.83 -42.01 12.25
N LEU A 152 -33.15 -41.47 11.07
CA LEU A 152 -33.82 -42.22 10.01
C LEU A 152 -32.94 -43.37 9.49
N ILE A 153 -31.64 -43.13 9.29
CA ILE A 153 -30.68 -44.17 8.89
C ILE A 153 -30.55 -45.24 9.99
N ALA A 154 -30.46 -44.84 11.26
CA ALA A 154 -30.36 -45.77 12.38
C ALA A 154 -31.62 -46.65 12.50
N SER A 155 -32.81 -46.06 12.37
CA SER A 155 -34.09 -46.78 12.37
C SER A 155 -34.14 -47.81 11.24
N LYS A 156 -33.78 -47.41 10.00
CA LYS A 156 -33.70 -48.34 8.86
C LYS A 156 -32.71 -49.48 9.08
N LYS A 157 -31.54 -49.20 9.69
CA LYS A 157 -30.56 -50.24 10.02
C LYS A 157 -31.10 -51.21 11.06
N ILE A 158 -31.74 -50.73 12.12
CA ILE A 158 -32.37 -51.58 13.13
C ILE A 158 -33.44 -52.46 12.48
N GLN A 159 -34.34 -51.90 11.67
CA GLN A 159 -35.33 -52.69 10.92
C GLN A 159 -34.68 -53.78 10.06
N ALA A 160 -33.58 -53.47 9.37
CA ALA A 160 -32.84 -54.46 8.58
C ALA A 160 -32.13 -55.54 9.42
N PHE A 161 -31.62 -55.19 10.62
CA PHE A 161 -30.98 -56.15 11.53
C PHE A 161 -31.97 -57.09 12.22
N TRP A 162 -33.19 -56.63 12.49
CA TRP A 162 -34.20 -57.38 13.24
C TRP A 162 -35.16 -58.17 12.33
N GLY A 163 -34.93 -58.19 11.02
CA GLY A 163 -35.83 -58.79 10.02
C GLY A 163 -37.09 -57.93 9.85
N GLU A 164 -37.49 -57.56 8.65
CA GLU A 164 -38.31 -58.42 7.78
C GLU A 164 -38.42 -59.89 8.25
N ASP A 165 -39.00 -60.09 9.43
CA ASP A 165 -39.72 -61.32 9.77
C ASP A 165 -41.16 -60.92 10.13
N GLY A 166 -41.99 -60.82 9.08
CA GLY A 166 -43.44 -60.60 9.14
C GLY A 166 -43.87 -59.23 8.60
N VAL A 167 -44.72 -59.11 7.58
CA VAL A 167 -45.65 -60.03 6.89
C VAL A 167 -45.94 -59.41 5.51
N ASP A 168 -46.40 -60.24 4.57
CA ASP A 168 -47.28 -59.85 3.46
C ASP A 168 -48.31 -58.74 3.80
#